data_AF-A0A429YC01-F1
#
_entry.id   AF-A0A429YC01-F1
#
_cell.length_a   1.000
_cell.length_b   1.000
_cell.length_c   1.000
_cell.angle_alpha   90.00
_cell.angle_beta   90.00
_cell.angle_gamma   90.00
#
_symmetry.space_group_name_H-M   'P 1'
#
loop_
_entity.id
_entity.type
_entity.pdbx_description
1 polymer ?
#
loop_
_entity_poly.entity_id
_entity_poly.type
_entity_poly.pdbx_seq_one_letter_code
_entity_poly.pdbx_strand_id
1 'polypeptide(L)' 'MRARRIDPGRLRLPMALEALAAVPDGAGGHTESWTPVATLHA' A
#
# COMPACT_ATOMS: atom_id res chain seq x y z
N MET A 1 -36.70 -11.02 13.85
CA MET A 1 -35.42 -11.37 13.19
C MET A 1 -34.65 -10.09 12.87
N ARG A 2 -33.41 -9.95 13.33
CA ARG A 2 -32.59 -8.75 13.07
C ARG A 2 -31.75 -9.01 11.81
N ALA A 3 -32.01 -8.29 10.72
CA ALA A 3 -31.20 -8.40 9.52
C ALA A 3 -29.77 -7.94 9.84
N ARG A 4 -28.79 -8.83 9.67
CA ARG A 4 -27.37 -8.47 9.77
C ARG A 4 -27.07 -7.53 8.60
N ARG A 5 -26.79 -6.26 8.90
CA ARG A 5 -26.36 -5.30 7.88
C ARG A 5 -24.99 -5.75 7.36
N ILE A 6 -24.97 -6.35 6.18
CA ILE A 6 -23.74 -6.68 5.46
C ILE A 6 -23.35 -5.42 4.70
N ASP A 7 -22.15 -4.92 4.99
CA ASP A 7 -21.51 -3.88 4.18
C ASP A 7 -20.58 -4.59 3.17
N PRO A 8 -21.00 -4.72 1.91
CA PRO A 8 -20.20 -5.36 0.88
C PRO A 8 -18.98 -4.51 0.48
N GLY A 9 -18.98 -3.21 0.77
CA GLY A 9 -17.87 -2.29 0.46
C GLY A 9 -16.85 -2.18 1.59
N ARG A 10 -16.99 -2.95 2.67
CA ARG A 10 -16.04 -2.92 3.78
C ARG A 10 -14.69 -3.47 3.31
N LEU A 11 -13.70 -2.59 3.30
CA LEU A 11 -12.29 -2.89 3.07
C LEU A 11 -11.76 -3.78 4.21
N ARG A 12 -11.16 -4.91 3.85
CA ARG A 12 -10.79 -5.99 4.80
C ARG A 12 -9.35 -6.43 4.65
N LEU A 13 -8.70 -6.06 3.56
CA LEU A 13 -7.37 -6.53 3.23
C LEU A 13 -6.35 -5.49 3.71
N PRO A 14 -5.53 -5.79 4.73
CA PRO A 14 -4.44 -4.92 5.10
C PRO A 14 -3.40 -4.90 3.99
N MET A 15 -2.99 -3.72 3.55
CA MET A 15 -1.99 -3.50 2.51
C MET A 15 -0.93 -2.52 3.03
N ALA A 16 0.34 -2.80 2.76
CA ALA A 16 1.41 -1.87 3.05
C ALA A 16 1.47 -0.78 1.96
N LEU A 17 1.45 0.48 2.37
CA LEU A 17 1.78 1.60 1.51
C LEU A 17 3.28 1.85 1.59
N GLU A 18 3.94 1.89 0.44
CA GLU A 18 5.38 2.12 0.34
C GLU A 18 5.66 3.42 -0.41
N ALA A 19 6.66 4.15 0.07
CA ALA A 19 7.20 5.32 -0.62
C ALA A 19 8.44 4.92 -1.42
N LEU A 20 8.48 5.35 -2.67
CA LEU A 20 9.63 5.17 -3.56
C LEU A 20 10.62 6.33 -3.41
N ALA A 21 11.89 5.99 -3.22
CA ALA A 21 13.03 6.87 -3.45
C ALA A 21 13.85 6.34 -4.64
N ALA A 22 14.03 7.18 -5.66
CA ALA A 22 14.90 6.89 -6.79
C ALA A 22 16.35 7.25 -6.43
N VAL A 23 17.23 6.27 -6.39
CA VAL A 23 18.65 6.43 -6.03
C VAL A 23 19.49 6.37 -7.31
N PRO A 24 20.27 7.40 -7.66
CA PRO A 24 21.13 7.35 -8.85
C PRO A 24 22.08 6.14 -8.82
N ASP A 25 22.17 5.42 -9.93
CA ASP A 25 22.96 4.17 -10.01
C ASP A 25 24.41 4.36 -10.48
N GLY A 26 24.80 5.59 -10.83
CA GLY A 26 26.13 5.93 -11.33
C GLY A 26 26.38 5.61 -12.82
N ALA A 27 25.42 4.96 -13.50
CA ALA A 27 25.44 4.68 -14.94
C ALA A 27 24.48 5.58 -15.75
N GLY A 28 23.85 6.56 -15.09
CA GLY A 28 22.86 7.46 -15.66
C GLY A 28 21.41 6.99 -15.49
N GLY A 29 21.19 5.88 -14.79
CA GLY A 29 19.89 5.39 -14.36
C GLY A 29 19.65 5.60 -12.86
N HIS A 30 18.61 4.94 -12.36
CA HIS A 30 18.24 4.96 -10.95
C HIS A 30 17.86 3.55 -10.50
N THR A 31 18.26 3.19 -9.28
CA THR A 31 17.71 2.06 -8.55
C THR A 31 16.54 2.52 -7.70
N GLU A 32 15.52 1.68 -7.58
CA GLU A 32 14.37 1.95 -6.74
C GLU A 32 14.62 1.48 -5.30
N SER A 33 14.34 2.35 -4.33
CA SER A 33 14.31 2.00 -2.91
C SER A 33 12.90 2.24 -2.37
N TRP A 34 12.24 1.17 -1.94
CA TRP A 34 10.87 1.21 -1.41
C TRP A 34 10.90 1.10 0.11
N THR A 35 10.22 2.03 0.78
CA THR A 35 10.14 2.06 2.25
C THR A 35 8.68 2.01 2.69
N PRO A 36 8.28 1.07 3.56
CA PRO A 36 6.94 1.05 4.14
C PRO A 36 6.69 2.31 4.97
N VAL A 37 5.59 3.00 4.69
CA VAL A 37 5.21 4.24 5.40
C VAL A 37 3.89 4.12 6.15
N ALA A 38 3.00 3.21 5.75
CA ALA A 38 1.73 2.99 6.42
C ALA A 38 1.13 1.61 6.11
N THR A 39 0.10 1.23 6.87
CA THR A 39 -0.79 0.11 6.53
C THR A 39 -2.20 0.63 6.31
N LEU A 40 -2.77 0.34 5.15
CA LEU A 40 -4.12 0.72 4.73
C LEU A 40 -5.00 -0.52 4.61
N HIS A 41 -6.32 -0.33 4.53
CA HIS A 41 -7.24 -1.42 4.19
C HIS A 41 -7.84 -1.16 2.81
N ALA A 42 -7.91 -2.20 1.98
CA ALA A 42 -8.60 -2.22 0.69
C ALA A 42 -9.61 -3.37 0.59
#